data_AF-A0A7K1C859-F1
#
_entry.id   AF-A0A7K1C859-F1
#
_cell.length_a   1.000
_cell.length_b   1.000
_cell.length_c   1.000
_cell.angle_alpha   90.00
_cell.angle_beta   90.00
_cell.angle_gamma   90.00
#
_symmetry.space_group_name_H-M   'P 1'
#
loop_
_entity.id
_entity.type
_entity.pdbx_description
1 polymer ?
#
loop_
_entity_poly.entity_id
_entity_poly.type
_entity_poly.pdbx_seq_one_letter_code
_entity_poly.pdbx_strand_id
1 'polypeptide(L)'
;MAQESEVDDAASRAYNQRVGERLRSIRKQKKMSLQELESVSNEEFKASVVGAYERGERSVSLPRLHRLAEIYSVPTEQLLPRDP
;
A
#
# COMPACT_ATOMS: atom_id res chain seq x y z
N MET A 1 4.34 -28.04 -14.88
CA MET A 1 3.22 -27.10 -14.71
C MET A 1 3.11 -26.49 -13.30
N ALA A 2 3.60 -27.14 -12.23
CA ALA A 2 3.55 -26.56 -10.87
C ALA A 2 4.60 -25.45 -10.57
N GLN A 3 5.59 -25.26 -11.45
CA GLN A 3 6.65 -24.27 -11.22
C GLN A 3 6.24 -22.83 -11.60
N GLU A 4 5.36 -22.62 -12.59
CA GLU A 4 4.98 -21.25 -13.03
C GLU A 4 4.09 -20.50 -12.02
N SER A 5 3.26 -21.20 -11.24
CA SER A 5 2.37 -20.58 -10.26
C SER A 5 3.09 -20.08 -9.00
N GLU A 6 4.22 -20.68 -8.62
CA GLU A 6 4.98 -20.26 -7.43
C GLU A 6 5.88 -19.05 -7.69
N VAL A 7 6.42 -18.92 -8.91
CA VAL A 7 7.21 -17.74 -9.32
C VAL A 7 6.32 -16.49 -9.46
N ASP A 8 5.11 -16.65 -9.98
CA ASP A 8 4.13 -15.57 -10.08
C ASP A 8 3.74 -15.03 -8.69
N ASP A 9 3.59 -15.93 -7.71
CA ASP A 9 3.26 -15.56 -6.33
C ASP A 9 4.44 -14.87 -5.61
N ALA A 10 5.68 -15.32 -5.84
CA ALA A 10 6.88 -14.66 -5.32
C ALA A 10 7.09 -13.25 -5.91
N ALA A 11 6.95 -13.09 -7.23
CA ALA A 11 7.05 -11.80 -7.90
C ALA A 11 5.94 -10.84 -7.45
N SER A 12 4.70 -11.35 -7.34
CA SER A 12 3.56 -10.58 -6.85
C SER A 12 3.75 -10.12 -5.40
N ARG A 13 4.29 -10.98 -4.53
CA ARG A 13 4.64 -10.61 -3.15
C ARG A 13 5.72 -9.53 -3.10
N ALA A 14 6.78 -9.67 -3.90
CA ALA A 14 7.83 -8.66 -3.99
C ALA A 14 7.28 -7.30 -4.49
N TYR A 15 6.37 -7.32 -5.46
CA TYR A 15 5.70 -6.11 -5.94
C TYR A 15 4.82 -5.47 -4.85
N ASN A 16 3.99 -6.26 -4.17
CA ASN A 16 3.15 -5.79 -3.06
C ASN A 16 3.98 -5.19 -1.93
N GLN A 17 5.15 -5.76 -1.62
CA GLN A 17 6.06 -5.23 -0.63
C GLN A 17 6.61 -3.86 -1.03
N ARG A 18 7.05 -3.69 -2.29
CA ARG A 18 7.52 -2.39 -2.79
C ARG A 18 6.41 -1.32 -2.80
N VAL A 19 5.18 -1.68 -3.16
CA VAL A 19 4.01 -0.80 -3.03
C VAL A 19 3.78 -0.42 -1.56
N GLY A 20 3.82 -1.39 -0.66
CA GLY A 20 3.66 -1.19 0.78
C GLY A 20 4.71 -0.25 1.39
N GLU A 21 5.97 -0.44 1.02
CA GLU A 21 7.06 0.43 1.41
C GLU A 21 6.84 1.87 0.93
N ARG A 22 6.31 2.03 -0.28
CA ARG A 22 6.01 3.34 -0.85
C ARG A 22 4.88 4.04 -0.10
N LEU A 23 3.80 3.33 0.21
CA LEU A 23 2.70 3.80 1.06
C LEU A 23 3.24 4.27 2.42
N ARG A 24 4.06 3.45 3.07
CA ARG A 24 4.67 3.77 4.36
C ARG A 24 5.54 5.01 4.31
N SER A 25 6.34 5.15 3.25
CA SER A 25 7.21 6.29 3.04
C SER A 25 6.41 7.59 2.95
N ILE A 26 5.36 7.62 2.14
CA ILE A 26 4.49 8.79 1.96
C ILE A 26 3.77 9.14 3.26
N ARG A 27 3.21 8.14 3.95
CA ARG A 27 2.56 8.36 5.24
C ARG A 27 3.51 8.98 6.27
N LYS A 28 4.75 8.48 6.37
CA LYS A 28 5.79 9.05 7.25
C LYS A 28 6.19 10.46 6.83
N GLN A 29 6.32 10.74 5.53
CA GLN A 29 6.62 12.10 5.03
C GLN A 29 5.52 13.10 5.41
N LYS A 30 4.25 12.66 5.39
CA LYS A 30 3.09 13.44 5.86
C LYS A 30 2.97 13.51 7.38
N LYS A 31 3.90 12.90 8.14
CA LYS A 31 3.91 12.79 9.60
C LYS A 31 2.61 12.21 10.18
N MET A 32 1.98 11.30 9.44
CA MET A 32 0.70 10.70 9.81
C MET A 32 0.92 9.31 10.42
N SER A 33 0.33 9.05 11.57
CA SER A 33 0.26 7.71 12.17
C SER A 33 -0.81 6.85 11.48
N LEU A 34 -0.79 5.54 11.75
CA LEU A 34 -1.84 4.65 11.24
C LEU A 34 -3.19 4.95 11.90
N GLN A 35 -3.20 5.33 13.18
CA GLN A 35 -4.41 5.74 13.88
C GLN A 35 -4.98 7.05 13.32
N GLU A 36 -4.14 8.05 13.05
CA GLU A 36 -4.59 9.32 12.44
C GLU A 36 -5.18 9.09 11.05
N LEU A 37 -4.57 8.23 10.23
CA LEU A 37 -5.12 7.85 8.93
C LEU A 37 -6.51 7.22 9.07
N GLU A 38 -6.69 6.32 10.03
CA GLU A 38 -7.99 5.68 10.29
C GLU A 38 -9.04 6.73 10.64
N SER A 39 -8.72 7.67 11.53
CA SER A 39 -9.62 8.77 11.89
C SER A 39 -9.94 9.71 10.73
N VAL A 40 -8.93 10.11 9.93
CA VAL A 40 -9.11 11.01 8.77
C VAL A 40 -9.94 10.33 7.67
N SER A 41 -9.79 9.02 7.52
CA SER A 41 -10.57 8.23 6.57
C SER A 41 -11.99 7.87 7.04
N ASN A 42 -12.42 8.38 8.20
CA ASN A 42 -13.70 8.01 8.82
C ASN A 42 -13.87 6.48 8.94
N GLU A 43 -12.84 5.81 9.45
CA GLU A 43 -12.74 4.35 9.63
C GLU A 43 -12.76 3.50 8.33
N GLU A 44 -12.74 4.11 7.14
CA GLU A 44 -12.62 3.41 5.86
C GLU A 44 -11.29 2.61 5.77
N PHE A 45 -10.23 3.17 6.33
CA PHE A 45 -8.89 2.58 6.36
C PHE A 45 -8.46 2.26 7.80
N LYS A 46 -8.87 1.08 8.28
CA LYS A 46 -8.40 0.54 9.57
C LYS A 46 -6.87 0.51 9.64
N ALA A 47 -6.31 0.95 10.76
CA ALA A 47 -4.86 1.00 10.99
C ALA A 47 -4.18 -0.36 10.77
N SER A 48 -4.84 -1.45 11.19
CA SER A 48 -4.37 -2.83 10.99
C SER A 48 -4.27 -3.22 9.52
N VAL A 49 -5.28 -2.86 8.71
CA VAL A 49 -5.36 -3.17 7.28
C VAL A 49 -4.28 -2.40 6.52
N VAL A 50 -4.11 -1.11 6.81
CA VAL A 50 -3.06 -0.31 6.18
C VAL A 50 -1.69 -0.82 6.59
N GLY A 51 -1.51 -1.23 7.85
CA GLY A 51 -0.29 -1.90 8.28
C GLY A 51 0.04 -3.16 7.48
N ALA A 52 -0.97 -3.98 7.13
CA ALA A 52 -0.77 -5.15 6.30
C ALA A 52 -0.39 -4.78 4.85
N TYR A 53 -0.97 -3.72 4.29
CA TYR A 53 -0.54 -3.18 2.98
C TYR A 53 0.91 -2.72 3.03
N GLU A 54 1.30 -1.97 4.06
CA GLU A 54 2.66 -1.44 4.19
C GLU A 54 3.74 -2.51 4.32
N ARG A 55 3.39 -3.69 4.84
CA ARG A 55 4.30 -4.83 4.96
C ARG A 55 4.26 -5.76 3.73
N GLY A 56 3.39 -5.51 2.76
CA GLY A 56 3.18 -6.38 1.61
C GLY A 56 2.47 -7.70 1.94
N GLU A 57 1.92 -7.84 3.15
CA GLU A 57 1.18 -9.03 3.61
C GLU A 57 -0.19 -9.14 2.92
N ARG A 58 -0.71 -8.01 2.42
CA ARG A 58 -1.97 -7.94 1.69
C ARG A 58 -1.82 -7.07 0.46
N SER A 59 -2.38 -7.51 -0.65
CA SER A 59 -2.49 -6.69 -1.85
C SER A 59 -3.51 -5.56 -1.66
N VAL A 60 -3.21 -4.40 -2.23
CA VAL A 60 -4.11 -3.25 -2.28
C VAL A 60 -4.72 -3.16 -3.68
N SER A 61 -6.04 -3.01 -3.75
CA SER A 61 -6.72 -2.82 -5.04
C SER A 61 -6.53 -1.39 -5.54
N LEU A 62 -6.56 -1.20 -6.86
CA LEU A 62 -6.41 0.12 -7.49
C LEU A 62 -7.40 1.18 -6.94
N PRO A 63 -8.71 0.90 -6.76
CA PRO A 63 -9.62 1.88 -6.17
C PRO A 63 -9.23 2.29 -4.74
N ARG A 64 -8.77 1.33 -3.92
CA ARG A 64 -8.31 1.62 -2.56
C ARG A 64 -7.01 2.42 -2.55
N LEU A 65 -6.11 2.13 -3.49
CA LEU A 65 -4.88 2.88 -3.67
C LEU A 65 -5.18 4.33 -4.05
N HIS A 66 -6.10 4.56 -4.99
CA HIS A 66 -6.55 5.89 -5.37
C HIS A 66 -7.11 6.66 -4.17
N ARG A 67 -7.94 6.02 -3.35
CA ARG A 67 -8.47 6.64 -2.12
C ARG A 67 -7.38 7.02 -1.11
N LEU A 68 -6.38 6.17 -0.92
CA LEU A 68 -5.21 6.51 -0.09
C LEU A 68 -4.44 7.70 -0.67
N ALA A 69 -4.34 7.80 -1.99
CA ALA A 69 -3.68 8.92 -2.68
C ALA A 69 -4.42 10.24 -2.41
N GLU A 70 -5.76 10.24 -2.47
CA GLU A 70 -6.61 11.38 -2.13
C GLU A 70 -6.37 11.83 -0.67
N ILE A 71 -6.40 10.89 0.28
CA ILE A 71 -6.19 11.18 1.71
C ILE A 71 -4.81 11.78 1.97
N TYR A 72 -3.77 11.22 1.35
CA TYR A 72 -2.41 11.76 1.47
C TYR A 72 -2.18 13.02 0.63
N SER A 73 -3.15 13.41 -0.22
CA SER A 73 -3.04 14.50 -1.19
C SER A 73 -1.78 14.36 -2.05
N VAL A 74 -1.64 13.20 -2.68
CA VAL A 74 -0.56 12.88 -3.64
C VAL A 74 -1.16 12.18 -4.86
N PRO A 75 -0.52 12.27 -6.05
CA PRO A 75 -0.91 11.47 -7.21
C PRO A 75 -0.78 9.96 -6.94
N THR A 76 -1.67 9.16 -7.52
CA THR A 76 -1.70 7.68 -7.33
C THR A 76 -0.40 7.04 -7.80
N GLU A 77 0.21 7.58 -8.86
CA GLU A 77 1.50 7.15 -9.41
C GLU A 77 2.64 7.31 -8.40
N GLN A 78 2.52 8.23 -7.44
CA GLN A 78 3.52 8.37 -6.38
C GLN A 78 3.44 7.23 -5.36
N LEU A 79 2.30 6.53 -5.24
CA LEU A 79 2.17 5.36 -4.37
C LEU A 79 2.66 4.07 -5.03
N LEU A 80 2.86 4.08 -6.35
CA LEU A 80 3.40 2.95 -7.07
C LEU A 80 4.92 2.85 -6.88
N PRO A 81 5.48 1.63 -6.86
CA PRO A 81 6.91 1.45 -6.89
C PRO A 81 7.46 1.97 -8.21
N ARG A 82 8.56 2.72 -8.17
CA ARG A 82 9.30 3.07 -9.38
C ARG A 82 10.01 1.82 -9.85
N ASP A 83 9.83 1.44 -11.11
CA ASP A 83 10.65 0.39 -11.72
C ASP A 83 12.15 0.72 -11.56
N PRO A 84 13.00 -0.31 -11.37
CA PRO A 84 14.45 -0.12 -11.31
C PRO A 84 15.00 0.46 -12.62
#